data_AF-A0A7T1T4C4-F1
#
_entry.id   AF-A0A7T1T4C4-F1
#
_cell.length_a   1.000
_cell.length_b   1.000
_cell.length_c   1.000
_cell.angle_alpha   90.00
_cell.angle_beta   90.00
_cell.angle_gamma   90.00
#
_symmetry.space_group_name_H-M   'P 1'
#
loop_
_entity.id
_entity.type
_entity.pdbx_description
1 polymer ?
#
loop_
_entity_poly.entity_id
_entity_poly.type
_entity_poly.pdbx_seq_one_letter_code
_entity_poly.pdbx_strand_id
1 'polypeptide(L)'
;MTEHITDDVLATLARSDRDGGSGAEHLAGCTDCRTRMAVWQNIGSAVRAEADERAVTPPSFDALLGPALAGATVPSRGQAAATVPAPKADGRDMSWRTAWQLTLRQAALMPRLWAPLSAAGFVGAALVASARVQDGFGVRLFGAVAVLLVILGALMVASPRRDPRRELLFTLPVPPAAVFLARLTVVLFADVAMAMICSALVDGPGWWPVVTSWLGESLLAASLALALAVRFAPAAGAAAGGALWLLGVVGGPQGLFSTPADALLNALLSTTPWTLLLALALLGWAAGAMRSHGTAASAP
;
A
#
# COMPACT_ATOMS: atom_id res chain seq x y z
N MET A 1 -16.94 -32.34 23.80
CA MET A 1 -15.58 -31.88 23.44
C MET A 1 -15.61 -30.37 23.39
N THR A 2 -14.80 -29.69 24.21
CA THR A 2 -14.81 -28.22 24.34
C THR A 2 -13.69 -27.54 23.55
N GLU A 3 -12.74 -28.30 23.03
CA GLU A 3 -11.65 -27.80 22.22
C GLU A 3 -11.99 -27.97 20.74
N HIS A 4 -11.89 -26.91 19.95
CA HIS A 4 -12.20 -26.89 18.51
C HIS A 4 -10.91 -26.76 17.70
N ILE A 5 -10.88 -27.37 16.51
CA ILE A 5 -9.76 -27.18 15.57
C ILE A 5 -9.70 -25.71 15.14
N THR A 6 -8.49 -25.13 15.11
CA THR A 6 -8.26 -23.76 14.64
C THR A 6 -8.47 -23.63 13.13
N ASP A 7 -8.87 -22.44 12.68
CA ASP A 7 -9.17 -22.21 11.25
C ASP A 7 -7.97 -22.44 10.33
N ASP A 8 -6.74 -22.18 10.79
CA ASP A 8 -5.52 -22.44 10.01
C ASP A 8 -5.29 -23.93 9.74
N VAL A 9 -5.64 -24.77 10.72
CA VAL A 9 -5.55 -26.24 10.60
C VAL A 9 -6.67 -26.75 9.70
N LEU A 10 -7.90 -26.24 9.83
CA LEU A 10 -9.02 -26.56 8.92
C LEU A 10 -8.70 -26.16 7.46
N ALA A 11 -8.14 -24.98 7.23
CA ALA A 11 -7.74 -24.52 5.90
C ALA A 11 -6.59 -25.36 5.31
N THR A 12 -5.74 -25.95 6.15
CA THR A 12 -4.68 -26.87 5.71
C THR A 12 -5.26 -28.24 5.36
N LEU A 13 -6.11 -28.80 6.23
CA LEU A 13 -6.83 -30.05 5.98
C LEU A 13 -7.71 -29.98 4.72
N ALA A 14 -8.34 -28.83 4.43
CA ALA A 14 -9.14 -28.64 3.23
C ALA A 14 -8.32 -28.61 1.92
N ARG A 15 -7.00 -28.37 2.01
CA ARG A 15 -6.09 -28.31 0.85
C ARG A 15 -5.41 -29.65 0.57
N SER A 16 -5.12 -30.43 1.61
CA SER A 16 -4.43 -31.71 1.50
C SER A 16 -5.42 -32.86 1.54
N ASP A 17 -5.53 -33.58 0.43
CA ASP A 17 -6.29 -34.83 0.27
C ASP A 17 -5.61 -36.02 1.00
N ARG A 18 -5.00 -35.74 2.17
CA ARG A 18 -4.21 -36.70 2.94
C ARG A 18 -5.04 -37.25 4.08
N ASP A 19 -5.47 -38.50 3.93
CA ASP A 19 -6.25 -39.31 4.88
C ASP A 19 -5.53 -39.67 6.21
N GLY A 20 -4.44 -38.99 6.58
CA GLY A 20 -3.51 -39.48 7.62
C GLY A 20 -3.41 -38.69 8.92
N GLY A 21 -4.18 -37.61 9.11
CA GLY A 21 -4.05 -36.74 10.29
C GLY A 21 -5.12 -36.97 11.36
N SER A 22 -4.79 -36.68 12.63
CA SER A 22 -5.70 -36.68 13.79
C SER A 22 -6.95 -35.79 13.66
N GLY A 23 -7.05 -35.00 12.59
CA GLY A 23 -8.23 -34.19 12.27
C GLY A 23 -9.46 -35.00 11.88
N ALA A 24 -9.30 -36.18 11.26
CA ALA A 24 -10.44 -36.98 10.80
C ALA A 24 -11.32 -37.50 11.95
N GLU A 25 -10.68 -37.97 13.03
CA GLU A 25 -11.36 -38.48 14.22
C GLU A 25 -12.10 -37.35 14.96
N HIS A 26 -11.50 -36.17 15.05
CA HIS A 26 -12.14 -34.99 15.63
C HIS A 26 -13.34 -34.51 14.81
N LEU A 27 -13.21 -34.48 13.47
CA LEU A 27 -14.30 -34.09 12.57
C LEU A 27 -15.49 -35.06 12.65
N ALA A 28 -15.26 -36.35 12.92
CA ALA A 28 -16.34 -37.29 13.17
C ALA A 28 -17.13 -36.96 14.45
N GLY A 29 -16.45 -36.47 15.50
CA GLY A 29 -17.03 -36.15 16.80
C GLY A 29 -17.62 -34.74 16.95
N CYS A 30 -17.28 -33.79 16.08
CA CYS A 30 -17.66 -32.38 16.24
C CYS A 30 -18.46 -31.83 15.04
N THR A 31 -19.72 -31.45 15.28
CA THR A 31 -20.59 -30.84 14.24
C THR A 31 -20.12 -29.45 13.82
N ASP A 32 -19.67 -28.61 14.76
CA ASP A 32 -19.23 -27.24 14.45
C ASP A 32 -18.00 -27.22 13.53
N CYS A 33 -16.99 -28.03 13.84
CA CYS A 33 -15.79 -28.14 13.01
C CYS A 33 -16.11 -28.72 11.61
N ARG A 34 -17.11 -29.60 11.47
CA ARG A 34 -17.58 -30.07 10.14
C ARG A 34 -18.22 -28.95 9.34
N THR A 35 -19.06 -28.13 9.96
CA THR A 35 -19.69 -26.99 9.28
C THR A 35 -18.62 -26.01 8.80
N ARG A 36 -17.62 -25.69 9.63
CA ARG A 36 -16.49 -24.82 9.23
C ARG A 36 -15.63 -25.44 8.14
N MET A 37 -15.38 -26.75 8.19
CA MET A 37 -14.65 -27.47 7.14
C MET A 37 -15.37 -27.41 5.79
N ALA A 38 -16.70 -27.56 5.78
CA ALA A 38 -17.51 -27.45 4.56
C ALA A 38 -17.42 -26.05 3.94
N VAL A 39 -17.36 -24.99 4.76
CA VAL A 39 -17.13 -23.62 4.27
C VAL A 39 -15.78 -23.51 3.56
N TRP A 40 -14.71 -24.03 4.16
CA TRP A 40 -13.38 -24.02 3.54
C TRP A 40 -13.32 -24.85 2.25
N GLN A 41 -13.99 -25.99 2.20
CA GLN A 41 -14.09 -26.81 0.98
C GLN A 41 -14.86 -26.09 -0.14
N ASN A 42 -15.94 -25.37 0.19
CA ASN A 42 -16.71 -24.58 -0.76
C ASN A 42 -15.92 -23.39 -1.32
N ILE A 43 -15.12 -22.73 -0.47
CA ILE A 43 -14.20 -21.68 -0.94
C ILE A 43 -13.15 -22.30 -1.88
N GLY A 44 -12.59 -23.45 -1.52
CA GLY A 44 -11.62 -24.16 -2.35
C GLY A 44 -12.18 -24.62 -3.70
N SER A 45 -13.42 -25.09 -3.75
CA SER A 45 -14.08 -25.48 -5.01
C SER A 45 -14.41 -24.26 -5.88
N ALA A 46 -14.89 -23.16 -5.30
CA ALA A 46 -15.17 -21.93 -6.03
C ALA A 46 -13.90 -21.34 -6.67
N VAL A 47 -12.78 -21.30 -5.93
CA VAL A 47 -11.50 -20.81 -6.44
C VAL A 47 -10.96 -21.70 -7.57
N ARG A 48 -11.11 -23.03 -7.47
CA ARG A 48 -10.72 -23.96 -8.55
C ARG A 48 -11.58 -23.80 -9.79
N ALA A 49 -12.89 -23.66 -9.64
CA ALA A 49 -13.80 -23.41 -10.75
C ALA A 49 -13.44 -22.10 -11.49
N GLU A 50 -13.16 -21.02 -10.75
CA GLU A 50 -12.71 -19.74 -11.33
C GLU A 50 -11.33 -19.85 -12.00
N ALA A 51 -10.43 -20.68 -11.47
CA ALA A 51 -9.13 -20.96 -12.08
C ALA A 51 -9.25 -21.78 -13.37
N ASP A 52 -10.15 -22.76 -13.42
CA ASP A 52 -10.43 -23.57 -14.60
C ASP A 52 -11.14 -22.75 -15.70
N GLU A 53 -12.08 -21.87 -15.33
CA GLU A 53 -12.70 -20.93 -16.28
C GLU A 53 -11.70 -19.93 -16.89
N ARG A 54 -10.66 -19.58 -16.12
CA ARG A 54 -9.56 -18.71 -16.58
C ARG A 54 -8.34 -19.47 -17.10
N ALA A 55 -8.42 -20.79 -17.23
CA ALA A 55 -7.33 -21.62 -17.73
C ALA A 55 -7.15 -21.43 -19.24
N VAL A 56 -6.67 -20.25 -19.64
CA VAL A 56 -5.87 -20.11 -20.84
C VAL A 56 -4.59 -20.86 -20.54
N THR A 57 -4.40 -22.03 -21.16
CA THR A 57 -3.16 -22.79 -21.05
C THR A 57 -2.00 -21.85 -21.37
N PRO A 58 -1.15 -21.49 -20.38
CA PRO A 58 -0.02 -20.65 -20.66
C PRO A 58 0.85 -21.38 -21.69
N PRO A 59 1.31 -20.71 -22.76
CA PRO A 59 2.16 -21.35 -23.74
C PRO A 59 3.36 -21.99 -23.03
N SER A 60 3.76 -23.18 -23.47
CA SER A 60 4.85 -23.92 -22.85
C SER A 60 6.10 -23.06 -22.83
N PHE A 61 6.94 -23.26 -21.81
CA PHE A 61 8.22 -22.58 -21.67
C PHE A 61 9.05 -22.64 -22.97
N ASP A 62 9.04 -23.80 -23.64
CA ASP A 62 9.69 -24.01 -24.94
C ASP A 62 9.08 -23.21 -26.08
N ALA A 63 7.76 -22.98 -26.08
CA ALA A 63 7.10 -22.14 -27.08
C ALA A 63 7.50 -20.65 -26.95
N LEU A 64 7.84 -20.20 -25.73
CA LEU A 64 8.26 -18.81 -25.47
C LEU A 64 9.76 -18.59 -25.62
N LEU A 65 10.59 -19.54 -25.18
CA LEU A 65 12.05 -19.39 -25.14
C LEU A 65 12.78 -20.19 -26.21
N GLY A 66 12.17 -21.21 -26.80
CA GLY A 66 12.76 -22.02 -27.87
C GLY A 66 13.27 -21.18 -29.05
N PRO A 67 12.50 -20.21 -29.57
CA PRO A 67 12.97 -19.33 -30.64
C PRO A 67 14.10 -18.39 -30.21
N ALA A 68 14.10 -17.93 -28.95
CA ALA A 68 15.13 -17.05 -28.40
C ALA A 68 16.45 -17.79 -28.10
N LEU A 69 16.36 -19.05 -27.68
CA LEU A 69 17.50 -19.92 -27.40
C LEU A 69 18.07 -20.56 -28.67
N ALA A 70 17.24 -20.85 -29.67
CA ALA A 70 17.69 -21.37 -30.97
C ALA A 70 18.51 -20.33 -31.77
N GLY A 71 18.32 -19.03 -31.51
CA GLY A 71 19.14 -17.96 -32.05
C GLY A 71 20.43 -17.69 -31.25
N ALA A 72 20.56 -18.25 -30.05
CA ALA A 72 21.73 -18.07 -29.18
C ALA A 72 22.73 -19.20 -29.41
N THR A 73 23.80 -18.92 -30.15
CA THR A 73 24.97 -19.80 -30.23
C THR A 73 25.51 -20.05 -28.81
N VAL A 74 25.35 -21.29 -28.33
CA VAL A 74 25.79 -21.72 -27.00
C VAL A 74 27.33 -21.58 -26.90
N PRO A 75 27.87 -20.67 -26.07
CA PRO A 75 29.30 -20.66 -25.82
C PRO A 75 29.66 -21.91 -25.02
N SER A 76 30.77 -22.55 -25.39
CA SER A 76 31.27 -23.76 -24.75
C SER A 76 31.40 -23.57 -23.22
N ARG A 77 30.97 -24.59 -22.47
CA ARG A 77 30.87 -24.64 -21.00
C ARG A 77 32.17 -24.24 -20.26
N GLY A 78 33.30 -24.22 -20.94
CA GLY A 78 34.61 -23.81 -20.40
C GLY A 78 34.90 -22.30 -20.44
N GLN A 79 34.12 -21.48 -21.18
CA GLN A 79 34.31 -20.02 -21.25
C GLN A 79 33.25 -19.22 -20.48
N ALA A 80 32.14 -19.84 -20.09
CA ALA A 80 31.08 -19.20 -19.29
C ALA A 80 31.42 -19.07 -17.79
N ALA A 81 32.53 -19.66 -17.33
CA ALA A 81 33.10 -19.41 -16.01
C ALA A 81 33.96 -18.14 -15.95
N ALA A 82 34.09 -17.40 -17.06
CA ALA A 82 34.60 -16.05 -17.05
C ALA A 82 33.53 -15.13 -16.45
N THR A 83 33.56 -15.01 -15.13
CA THR A 83 33.09 -13.85 -14.35
C THR A 83 31.92 -13.12 -15.01
N VAL A 84 30.70 -13.63 -14.85
CA VAL A 84 29.55 -12.71 -14.80
C VAL A 84 29.91 -11.75 -13.67
N PRO A 85 30.20 -10.47 -13.93
CA PRO A 85 30.41 -9.54 -12.85
C PRO A 85 29.06 -9.54 -12.13
N ALA A 86 29.01 -10.12 -10.93
CA ALA A 86 27.93 -9.79 -10.01
C ALA A 86 27.91 -8.27 -10.02
N PRO A 87 26.86 -7.62 -10.54
CA PRO A 87 26.84 -6.17 -10.59
C PRO A 87 27.07 -5.73 -9.17
N LYS A 88 28.24 -5.16 -8.89
CA LYS A 88 28.47 -4.42 -7.66
C LYS A 88 27.37 -3.38 -7.71
N ALA A 89 26.39 -3.53 -6.84
CA ALA A 89 25.35 -2.55 -6.65
C ALA A 89 26.02 -1.32 -6.04
N ASP A 90 26.76 -0.58 -6.86
CA ASP A 90 27.19 0.78 -6.57
C ASP A 90 25.92 1.61 -6.62
N GLY A 91 25.17 1.54 -5.51
CA GLY A 91 23.78 1.99 -5.35
C GLY A 91 23.61 3.50 -5.36
N ARG A 92 24.44 4.24 -6.09
CA ARG A 92 24.43 5.70 -6.18
C ARG A 92 24.12 6.25 -7.56
N ASP A 93 24.29 5.47 -8.62
CA ASP A 93 24.10 5.96 -10.00
C ASP A 93 22.81 5.43 -10.63
N MET A 94 21.71 5.42 -9.86
CA MET A 94 20.41 5.24 -10.47
C MET A 94 20.08 6.54 -11.22
N SER A 95 20.32 6.55 -12.53
CA SER A 95 20.09 7.72 -13.36
C SER A 95 18.67 8.24 -13.13
N TRP A 96 18.50 9.56 -13.04
CA TRP A 96 17.19 10.19 -12.89
C TRP A 96 16.17 9.67 -13.93
N ARG A 97 16.65 9.34 -15.13
CA ARG A 97 15.84 8.70 -16.18
C ARG A 97 15.32 7.33 -15.76
N THR A 98 16.12 6.49 -15.14
CA THR A 98 15.70 5.17 -14.63
C THR A 98 14.68 5.32 -13.51
N ALA A 99 14.89 6.24 -12.58
CA ALA A 99 13.93 6.53 -11.51
C ALA A 99 12.60 7.02 -12.08
N TRP A 100 12.65 7.91 -13.07
CA TRP A 100 11.48 8.42 -13.78
C TRP A 100 10.73 7.33 -14.55
N GLN A 101 11.44 6.49 -15.31
CA GLN A 101 10.85 5.35 -16.02
C GLN A 101 10.19 4.36 -15.06
N LEU A 102 10.84 4.05 -13.94
CA LEU A 102 10.27 3.20 -12.91
C LEU A 102 8.96 3.80 -12.37
N THR A 103 8.97 5.09 -12.07
CA THR A 103 7.81 5.84 -11.56
C THR A 103 6.64 5.80 -12.55
N LEU A 104 6.88 6.07 -13.83
CA LEU A 104 5.85 6.00 -14.88
C LEU A 104 5.29 4.60 -15.07
N ARG A 105 6.15 3.57 -15.01
CA ARG A 105 5.70 2.17 -15.09
C ARG A 105 4.87 1.78 -13.87
N GLN A 106 5.25 2.22 -12.67
CA GLN A 106 4.45 2.00 -11.46
C GLN A 106 3.10 2.70 -11.53
N ALA A 107 3.04 3.93 -12.09
CA ALA A 107 1.78 4.64 -12.32
C ALA A 107 0.83 3.85 -13.23
N ALA A 108 1.33 3.31 -14.35
CA ALA A 108 0.54 2.49 -15.27
C ALA A 108 0.05 1.17 -14.64
N LEU A 109 0.73 0.71 -13.60
CA LEU A 109 0.45 -0.53 -12.87
C LEU A 109 -0.50 -0.34 -11.69
N MET A 110 -0.88 0.89 -11.34
CA MET A 110 -1.84 1.17 -10.27
C MET A 110 -3.26 0.72 -10.66
N PRO A 111 -4.10 0.34 -9.69
CA PRO A 111 -5.51 0.05 -9.94
C PRO A 111 -6.16 1.22 -10.68
N ARG A 112 -6.77 0.95 -11.85
CA ARG A 112 -7.43 1.97 -12.67
C ARG A 112 -8.54 2.72 -11.92
N LEU A 113 -9.11 2.09 -10.89
CA LEU A 113 -10.17 2.65 -10.04
C LEU A 113 -9.67 3.67 -9.01
N TRP A 114 -8.37 3.69 -8.66
CA TRP A 114 -7.86 4.59 -7.63
C TRP A 114 -7.95 6.06 -8.05
N ALA A 115 -7.41 6.39 -9.23
CA ALA A 115 -7.40 7.77 -9.73
C ALA A 115 -8.81 8.40 -9.85
N PRO A 116 -9.82 7.74 -10.46
CA PRO A 116 -11.16 8.32 -10.52
C PRO A 116 -11.83 8.40 -9.15
N LEU A 117 -11.55 7.47 -8.23
CA LEU A 117 -12.09 7.51 -6.87
C LEU A 117 -11.49 8.68 -6.07
N SER A 118 -10.17 8.86 -6.09
CA SER A 118 -9.50 10.02 -5.48
C SER A 118 -10.01 11.32 -6.08
N ALA A 119 -10.09 11.41 -7.42
CA ALA A 119 -10.58 12.60 -8.11
C ALA A 119 -12.04 12.91 -7.72
N ALA A 120 -12.92 11.91 -7.70
CA ALA A 120 -14.30 12.08 -7.27
C ALA A 120 -14.38 12.55 -5.80
N GLY A 121 -13.51 12.03 -4.93
CA GLY A 121 -13.42 12.46 -3.53
C GLY A 121 -13.01 13.92 -3.38
N PHE A 122 -11.92 14.34 -4.05
CA PHE A 122 -11.44 15.72 -4.00
C PHE A 122 -12.41 16.72 -4.63
N VAL A 123 -12.95 16.38 -5.81
CA VAL A 123 -13.94 17.23 -6.52
C VAL A 123 -15.22 17.32 -5.70
N GLY A 124 -15.72 16.19 -5.17
CA GLY A 124 -16.89 16.17 -4.31
C GLY A 124 -16.69 17.03 -3.05
N ALA A 125 -15.53 16.91 -2.39
CA ALA A 125 -15.19 17.73 -1.24
C ALA A 125 -15.11 19.23 -1.59
N ALA A 126 -14.51 19.59 -2.73
CA ALA A 126 -14.42 20.96 -3.18
C ALA A 126 -15.79 21.56 -3.50
N LEU A 127 -16.68 20.81 -4.16
CA LEU A 127 -18.05 21.24 -4.47
C LEU A 127 -18.89 21.42 -3.20
N VAL A 128 -18.76 20.51 -2.23
CA VAL A 128 -19.47 20.64 -0.95
C VAL A 128 -18.91 21.83 -0.15
N ALA A 129 -17.59 22.05 -0.19
CA ALA A 129 -16.96 23.18 0.48
C ALA A 129 -17.38 24.52 -0.12
N SER A 130 -17.45 24.65 -1.46
CA SER A 130 -17.91 25.87 -2.14
C SER A 130 -19.40 26.14 -1.95
N ALA A 131 -20.22 25.09 -1.77
CA ALA A 131 -21.63 25.27 -1.42
C ALA A 131 -21.86 25.78 0.02
N ARG A 132 -20.84 25.74 0.89
CA ARG A 132 -20.93 26.02 2.34
C ARG A 132 -19.96 27.13 2.79
N VAL A 133 -19.66 28.09 1.92
CA VAL A 133 -18.65 29.14 2.11
C VAL A 133 -18.89 30.02 3.35
N GLN A 134 -20.15 30.20 3.76
CA GLN A 134 -20.54 31.16 4.80
C GLN A 134 -20.04 30.82 6.23
N ASP A 135 -19.71 29.55 6.53
CA ASP A 135 -19.54 29.09 7.91
C ASP A 135 -18.10 28.72 8.30
N GLY A 136 -17.12 28.85 7.39
CA GLY A 136 -15.76 28.29 7.59
C GLY A 136 -15.69 26.76 7.66
N PHE A 137 -16.85 26.11 7.82
CA PHE A 137 -17.04 24.66 7.81
C PHE A 137 -16.63 24.01 6.49
N GLY A 138 -16.84 24.69 5.35
CA GLY A 138 -16.43 24.16 4.04
C GLY A 138 -14.93 23.88 3.94
N VAL A 139 -14.09 24.82 4.41
CA VAL A 139 -12.62 24.67 4.43
C VAL A 139 -12.20 23.54 5.39
N ARG A 140 -12.86 23.43 6.55
CA ARG A 140 -12.63 22.35 7.53
C ARG A 140 -12.91 20.98 6.92
N LEU A 141 -14.08 20.83 6.32
CA LEU A 141 -14.52 19.58 5.70
C LEU A 141 -13.59 19.18 4.55
N PHE A 142 -13.23 20.14 3.68
CA PHE A 142 -12.30 19.90 2.59
C PHE A 142 -10.95 19.40 3.12
N GLY A 143 -10.38 20.09 4.11
CA GLY A 143 -9.11 19.70 4.72
C GLY A 143 -9.16 18.30 5.33
N ALA A 144 -10.21 17.98 6.08
CA ALA A 144 -10.41 16.65 6.66
C ALA A 144 -10.52 15.56 5.57
N VAL A 145 -11.27 15.79 4.49
CA VAL A 145 -11.37 14.83 3.38
C VAL A 145 -10.03 14.69 2.66
N ALA A 146 -9.30 15.78 2.45
CA ALA A 146 -7.99 15.75 1.80
C ALA A 146 -6.99 14.89 2.60
N VAL A 147 -6.90 15.11 3.92
CA VAL A 147 -6.07 14.28 4.82
C VAL A 147 -6.45 12.81 4.70
N LEU A 148 -7.75 12.49 4.75
CA LEU A 148 -8.23 11.12 4.67
C LEU A 148 -7.89 10.45 3.33
N LEU A 149 -8.07 11.15 2.21
CA LEU A 149 -7.74 10.64 0.87
C LEU A 149 -6.23 10.38 0.72
N VAL A 150 -5.39 11.28 1.23
CA VAL A 150 -3.93 11.10 1.22
C VAL A 150 -3.51 9.91 2.09
N ILE A 151 -4.11 9.72 3.27
CA ILE A 151 -3.88 8.53 4.12
C ILE A 151 -4.30 7.26 3.37
N LEU A 152 -5.47 7.26 2.72
CA LEU A 152 -5.97 6.10 1.98
C LEU A 152 -5.06 5.75 0.79
N GLY A 153 -4.61 6.74 0.03
CA GLY A 153 -3.64 6.59 -1.04
C GLY A 153 -2.32 5.99 -0.53
N ALA A 154 -1.80 6.52 0.57
CA ALA A 154 -0.60 6.01 1.22
C ALA A 154 -0.75 4.54 1.68
N LEU A 155 -1.86 4.20 2.35
CA LEU A 155 -2.12 2.83 2.81
C LEU A 155 -2.36 1.85 1.65
N MET A 156 -2.93 2.30 0.53
CA MET A 156 -3.04 1.51 -0.69
C MET A 156 -1.66 1.06 -1.22
N VAL A 157 -0.65 1.93 -1.11
CA VAL A 157 0.73 1.58 -1.49
C VAL A 157 1.37 0.59 -0.52
N ALA A 158 1.08 0.73 0.78
CA ALA A 158 1.65 -0.10 1.84
C ALA A 158 0.86 -1.38 2.16
N SER A 159 0.00 -1.89 1.28
CA SER A 159 -0.74 -3.14 1.49
C SER A 159 -0.07 -4.35 0.80
N PRO A 160 0.90 -5.03 1.45
CA PRO A 160 1.69 -6.09 0.84
C PRO A 160 0.95 -7.42 0.66
N ARG A 161 -0.28 -7.56 1.19
CA ARG A 161 -1.06 -8.81 1.12
C ARG A 161 -1.96 -8.93 -0.10
N ARG A 162 -2.19 -7.83 -0.84
CA ARG A 162 -3.07 -7.82 -2.03
C ARG A 162 -2.34 -7.71 -3.36
N ASP A 163 -1.00 -7.68 -3.34
CA ASP A 163 -0.23 -7.57 -4.57
C ASP A 163 0.25 -8.95 -5.03
N PRO A 164 -0.45 -9.64 -5.97
CA PRO A 164 0.00 -10.91 -6.53
C PRO A 164 1.37 -10.78 -7.23
N ARG A 165 1.85 -9.55 -7.44
CA ARG A 165 3.15 -9.24 -8.03
C ARG A 165 4.30 -9.34 -7.03
N ARG A 166 4.03 -9.58 -5.74
CA ARG A 166 5.08 -9.70 -4.73
C ARG A 166 6.04 -10.85 -5.04
N GLU A 167 5.53 -11.95 -5.61
CA GLU A 167 6.36 -13.08 -6.06
C GLU A 167 7.26 -12.69 -7.25
N LEU A 168 6.73 -11.90 -8.19
CA LEU A 168 7.49 -11.37 -9.34
C LEU A 168 8.53 -10.31 -8.92
N LEU A 169 8.31 -9.59 -7.82
CA LEU A 169 9.28 -8.61 -7.31
C LEU A 169 10.53 -9.28 -6.73
N PHE A 170 10.44 -10.54 -6.29
CA PHE A 170 11.61 -11.29 -5.84
C PHE A 170 12.46 -11.84 -7.00
N THR A 171 11.92 -11.88 -8.22
CA THR A 171 12.66 -12.32 -9.41
C THR A 171 13.27 -11.16 -10.21
N LEU A 172 12.89 -9.92 -9.90
CA LEU A 172 13.39 -8.72 -10.58
C LEU A 172 14.65 -8.18 -9.90
N PRO A 173 15.64 -7.68 -10.67
CA PRO A 173 16.88 -7.09 -10.13
C PRO A 173 16.67 -5.69 -9.53
N VAL A 174 15.43 -5.32 -9.17
CA VAL A 174 15.08 -3.99 -8.65
C VAL A 174 14.80 -4.11 -7.14
N PRO A 175 15.45 -3.30 -6.29
CA PRO A 175 15.25 -3.39 -4.85
C PRO A 175 13.79 -3.04 -4.49
N PRO A 176 13.15 -3.78 -3.57
CA PRO A 176 11.74 -3.59 -3.22
C PRO A 176 11.45 -2.19 -2.67
N ALA A 177 12.43 -1.59 -1.97
CA ALA A 177 12.33 -0.23 -1.48
C ALA A 177 12.23 0.82 -2.61
N ALA A 178 12.90 0.61 -3.76
CA ALA A 178 12.80 1.54 -4.89
C ALA A 178 11.41 1.48 -5.54
N VAL A 179 10.85 0.27 -5.67
CA VAL A 179 9.47 0.10 -6.19
C VAL A 179 8.45 0.73 -5.25
N PHE A 180 8.60 0.51 -3.94
CA PHE A 180 7.75 1.14 -2.93
C PHE A 180 7.81 2.67 -2.98
N LEU A 181 9.03 3.25 -3.01
CA LEU A 181 9.21 4.69 -3.09
C LEU A 181 8.65 5.27 -4.39
N ALA A 182 8.88 4.61 -5.53
CA ALA A 182 8.33 5.04 -6.82
C ALA A 182 6.79 5.08 -6.78
N ARG A 183 6.15 4.00 -6.30
CA ARG A 183 4.70 3.91 -6.18
C ARG A 183 4.14 4.96 -5.21
N LEU A 184 4.81 5.14 -4.07
CA LEU A 184 4.43 6.14 -3.08
C LEU A 184 4.53 7.56 -3.64
N THR A 185 5.59 7.84 -4.39
CA THR A 185 5.81 9.15 -5.02
C THR A 185 4.70 9.46 -6.02
N VAL A 186 4.31 8.50 -6.87
CA VAL A 186 3.20 8.69 -7.82
C VAL A 186 1.91 9.05 -7.06
N VAL A 187 1.56 8.25 -6.06
CA VAL A 187 0.29 8.38 -5.35
C VAL A 187 0.23 9.67 -4.56
N LEU A 188 1.24 9.95 -3.74
CA LEU A 188 1.30 11.19 -2.97
C LEU A 188 1.38 12.41 -3.87
N PHE A 189 2.17 12.39 -4.95
CA PHE A 189 2.26 13.53 -5.86
C PHE A 189 0.91 13.82 -6.51
N ALA A 190 0.23 12.79 -7.01
CA ALA A 190 -1.07 12.96 -7.64
C ALA A 190 -2.16 13.39 -6.66
N ASP A 191 -2.23 12.79 -5.46
CA ASP A 191 -3.21 13.17 -4.43
C ASP A 191 -2.96 14.62 -3.95
N VAL A 192 -1.70 14.99 -3.68
CA VAL A 192 -1.35 16.36 -3.27
C VAL A 192 -1.60 17.36 -4.41
N ALA A 193 -1.20 17.05 -5.64
CA ALA A 193 -1.45 17.94 -6.79
C ALA A 193 -2.96 18.13 -7.03
N MET A 194 -3.76 17.07 -6.92
CA MET A 194 -5.20 17.16 -7.05
C MET A 194 -5.80 17.98 -5.92
N ALA A 195 -5.40 17.74 -4.67
CA ALA A 195 -5.82 18.52 -3.51
C ALA A 195 -5.48 20.01 -3.66
N MET A 196 -4.30 20.33 -4.21
CA MET A 196 -3.85 21.70 -4.49
C MET A 196 -4.72 22.37 -5.56
N ILE A 197 -5.00 21.66 -6.67
CA ILE A 197 -5.90 22.16 -7.74
C ILE A 197 -7.29 22.40 -7.17
N CYS A 198 -7.84 21.46 -6.40
CA CYS A 198 -9.14 21.60 -5.76
C CYS A 198 -9.16 22.70 -4.71
N SER A 199 -8.06 22.92 -3.96
CA SER A 199 -7.94 24.03 -3.01
C SER A 199 -8.05 25.40 -3.69
N ALA A 200 -7.61 25.51 -4.95
CA ALA A 200 -7.76 26.72 -5.75
C ALA A 200 -9.18 26.95 -6.27
N LEU A 201 -10.02 25.90 -6.27
CA LEU A 201 -11.44 25.97 -6.65
C LEU A 201 -12.36 26.22 -5.45
N VAL A 202 -11.85 26.14 -4.22
CA VAL A 202 -12.62 26.48 -3.02
C VAL A 202 -12.69 27.99 -2.89
N ASP A 203 -13.90 28.55 -2.96
CA ASP A 203 -14.15 29.97 -2.75
C ASP A 203 -13.70 30.40 -1.34
N GLY A 204 -12.89 31.46 -1.25
CA GLY A 204 -12.33 31.92 0.03
C GLY A 204 -11.23 32.98 -0.10
N PRO A 205 -10.51 33.30 0.99
CA PRO A 205 -9.50 34.38 1.03
C PRO A 205 -8.20 34.06 0.24
N GLY A 206 -8.18 32.97 -0.52
CA GLY A 206 -7.04 32.49 -1.31
C GLY A 206 -6.82 30.98 -1.15
N TRP A 207 -6.09 30.40 -2.09
CA TRP A 207 -5.81 28.96 -2.12
C TRP A 207 -4.77 28.52 -1.09
N TRP A 208 -3.84 29.40 -0.71
CA TRP A 208 -2.72 29.07 0.19
C TRP A 208 -3.14 28.79 1.65
N PRO A 209 -4.05 29.57 2.28
CA PRO A 209 -4.60 29.22 3.59
C PRO A 209 -5.32 27.85 3.60
N VAL A 210 -5.99 27.50 2.50
CA VAL A 210 -6.63 26.18 2.35
C VAL A 210 -5.57 25.08 2.28
N VAL A 211 -4.52 25.27 1.48
CA VAL A 211 -3.41 24.29 1.39
C VAL A 211 -2.73 24.07 2.73
N THR A 212 -2.38 25.16 3.41
CA THR A 212 -1.64 25.09 4.68
C THR A 212 -2.47 24.51 5.84
N SER A 213 -3.80 24.46 5.72
CA SER A 213 -4.67 23.86 6.74
C SER A 213 -4.64 22.33 6.75
N TRP A 214 -4.38 21.68 5.61
CA TRP A 214 -4.38 20.21 5.51
C TRP A 214 -3.01 19.61 5.19
N LEU A 215 -2.06 20.37 4.63
CA LEU A 215 -0.80 19.82 4.13
C LEU A 215 0.06 19.19 5.25
N GLY A 216 0.27 19.91 6.36
CA GLY A 216 1.04 19.42 7.50
C GLY A 216 0.44 18.15 8.10
N GLU A 217 -0.83 18.20 8.46
CA GLU A 217 -1.58 17.06 9.00
C GLU A 217 -1.59 15.86 8.04
N SER A 218 -1.88 16.08 6.75
CA SER A 218 -1.96 14.99 5.77
C SER A 218 -0.62 14.28 5.58
N LEU A 219 0.48 15.02 5.46
CA LEU A 219 1.82 14.44 5.31
C LEU A 219 2.24 13.71 6.58
N LEU A 220 1.98 14.28 7.76
CA LEU A 220 2.31 13.64 9.03
C LEU A 220 1.50 12.36 9.24
N ALA A 221 0.17 12.41 9.01
CA ALA A 221 -0.73 11.27 9.17
C ALA A 221 -0.43 10.16 8.16
N ALA A 222 -0.20 10.50 6.90
CA ALA A 222 0.15 9.52 5.88
C ALA A 222 1.53 8.89 6.17
N SER A 223 2.51 9.67 6.59
CA SER A 223 3.85 9.16 6.92
C SER A 223 3.83 8.24 8.13
N LEU A 224 3.08 8.59 9.18
CA LEU A 224 2.85 7.76 10.36
C LEU A 224 2.11 6.47 10.00
N ALA A 225 1.05 6.58 9.19
CA ALA A 225 0.28 5.43 8.71
C ALA A 225 1.17 4.46 7.92
N LEU A 226 1.99 4.96 6.99
CA LEU A 226 2.94 4.16 6.21
C LEU A 226 3.99 3.49 7.09
N ALA A 227 4.61 4.26 7.99
CA ALA A 227 5.62 3.81 8.93
C ALA A 227 5.13 2.58 9.72
N LEU A 228 3.93 2.67 10.30
CA LEU A 228 3.35 1.59 11.09
C LEU A 228 2.77 0.46 10.23
N ALA A 229 2.22 0.77 9.05
CA ALA A 229 1.74 -0.22 8.09
C ALA A 229 2.86 -1.15 7.62
N VAL A 230 4.02 -0.57 7.29
CA VAL A 230 5.21 -1.29 6.83
C VAL A 230 5.86 -2.08 7.96
N ARG A 231 5.95 -1.50 9.17
CA ARG A 231 6.70 -2.12 10.27
C ARG A 231 5.94 -3.23 10.98
N PHE A 232 4.64 -3.04 11.17
CA PHE A 232 3.82 -3.90 12.03
C PHE A 232 2.75 -4.61 11.21
N ALA A 233 1.76 -3.85 10.73
CA ALA A 233 0.66 -4.37 9.93
C ALA A 233 -0.15 -3.22 9.30
N PRO A 234 -0.80 -3.43 8.14
CA PRO A 234 -1.66 -2.42 7.53
C PRO A 234 -2.75 -1.87 8.47
N ALA A 235 -3.31 -2.72 9.35
CA ALA A 235 -4.30 -2.33 10.34
C ALA A 235 -3.73 -1.34 11.37
N ALA A 236 -2.49 -1.51 11.81
CA ALA A 236 -1.84 -0.60 12.74
C ALA A 236 -1.59 0.77 12.09
N GLY A 237 -1.16 0.79 10.83
CA GLY A 237 -1.03 2.02 10.05
C GLY A 237 -2.36 2.75 9.86
N ALA A 238 -3.42 2.02 9.49
CA ALA A 238 -4.75 2.58 9.33
C ALA A 238 -5.30 3.15 10.65
N ALA A 239 -5.12 2.44 11.76
CA ALA A 239 -5.54 2.89 13.08
C ALA A 239 -4.80 4.17 13.49
N ALA A 240 -3.49 4.24 13.29
CA ALA A 240 -2.69 5.41 13.68
C ALA A 240 -2.97 6.64 12.81
N GLY A 241 -3.04 6.46 11.47
CA GLY A 241 -3.41 7.54 10.56
C GLY A 241 -4.82 8.05 10.82
N GLY A 242 -5.77 7.13 11.01
CA GLY A 242 -7.16 7.45 11.34
C GLY A 242 -7.31 8.11 12.71
N ALA A 243 -6.53 7.70 13.71
CA ALA A 243 -6.50 8.36 15.01
C ALA A 243 -5.97 9.81 14.89
N LEU A 244 -4.89 10.03 14.15
CA LEU A 244 -4.35 11.38 13.95
C LEU A 244 -5.33 12.28 13.19
N TRP A 245 -6.01 11.75 12.17
CA TRP A 245 -7.09 12.43 11.47
C TRP A 245 -8.27 12.78 12.39
N LEU A 246 -8.72 11.84 13.23
CA LEU A 246 -9.77 12.11 14.22
C LEU A 246 -9.35 13.21 15.21
N LEU A 247 -8.10 13.18 15.66
CA LEU A 247 -7.52 14.22 16.52
C LEU A 247 -7.55 15.60 15.83
N GLY A 248 -7.21 15.67 14.53
CA GLY A 248 -7.30 16.92 13.75
C GLY A 248 -8.73 17.43 13.58
N VAL A 249 -9.68 16.54 13.30
CA VAL A 249 -11.11 16.89 13.18
C VAL A 249 -11.70 17.37 14.51
N VAL A 250 -11.34 16.74 15.62
CA VAL A 250 -11.92 17.02 16.95
C VAL A 250 -11.26 18.24 17.60
N GLY A 251 -9.93 18.32 17.62
CA GLY A 251 -9.15 19.31 18.39
C GLY A 251 -8.03 20.02 17.62
N GLY A 252 -8.02 19.94 16.29
CA GLY A 252 -7.08 20.70 15.47
C GLY A 252 -7.35 22.22 15.48
N PRO A 253 -6.54 23.02 14.75
CA PRO A 253 -6.72 24.47 14.64
C PRO A 253 -8.13 24.90 14.17
N GLN A 254 -8.87 23.99 13.55
CA GLN A 254 -10.25 24.19 13.14
C GLN A 254 -11.20 23.12 13.71
N GLY A 255 -10.85 22.53 14.85
CA GLY A 255 -11.60 21.47 15.52
C GLY A 255 -12.99 21.90 16.00
N LEU A 256 -13.79 20.89 16.37
CA LEU A 256 -15.15 21.06 16.89
C LEU A 256 -15.17 21.41 18.38
N PHE A 257 -14.13 21.02 19.13
CA PHE A 257 -14.05 21.18 20.57
C PHE A 257 -12.76 21.88 20.96
N SER A 258 -12.82 22.73 21.99
CA SER A 258 -11.63 23.27 22.62
C SER A 258 -11.16 22.36 23.74
N THR A 259 -9.89 21.97 23.70
CA THR A 259 -9.24 21.14 24.72
C THR A 259 -7.97 21.82 25.22
N PRO A 260 -7.52 21.56 26.46
CA PRO A 260 -6.24 22.10 26.93
C PRO A 260 -5.04 21.60 26.12
N ALA A 261 -5.21 20.53 25.33
CA ALA A 261 -4.20 20.00 24.44
C ALA A 261 -4.13 20.71 23.08
N ASP A 262 -5.04 21.66 22.77
CA ASP A 262 -5.13 22.31 21.46
C ASP A 262 -3.83 23.02 21.07
N ALA A 263 -3.12 23.62 22.03
CA ALA A 263 -1.85 24.28 21.73
C ALA A 263 -0.79 23.29 21.21
N LEU A 264 -0.73 22.09 21.81
CA LEU A 264 0.17 21.03 21.39
C LEU A 264 -0.27 20.42 20.05
N LEU A 265 -1.56 20.13 19.92
CA LEU A 265 -2.13 19.56 18.69
C LEU A 265 -1.99 20.53 17.52
N ASN A 266 -2.23 21.81 17.73
CA ASN A 266 -2.07 22.83 16.70
C ASN A 266 -0.60 22.95 16.28
N ALA A 267 0.35 22.92 17.21
CA ALA A 267 1.78 22.90 16.86
C ALA A 267 2.18 21.65 16.05
N LEU A 268 1.58 20.49 16.34
CA LEU A 268 1.89 19.22 15.70
C LEU A 268 1.18 19.01 14.35
N LEU A 269 -0.03 19.55 14.19
CA LEU A 269 -0.87 19.37 13.00
C LEU A 269 -0.74 20.54 12.01
N SER A 270 -0.25 21.69 12.47
CA SER A 270 0.03 22.82 11.57
C SER A 270 1.19 22.51 10.62
N THR A 271 1.12 23.14 9.45
CA THR A 271 2.18 23.05 8.44
C THR A 271 3.38 23.88 8.90
N THR A 272 4.32 23.25 9.61
CA THR A 272 5.56 23.87 10.09
C THR A 272 6.77 23.10 9.54
N PRO A 273 7.97 23.72 9.49
CA PRO A 273 9.18 23.01 9.06
C PRO A 273 9.45 21.74 9.90
N TRP A 274 9.10 21.75 11.19
CA TRP A 274 9.29 20.62 12.09
C TRP A 274 8.36 19.45 11.78
N THR A 275 7.09 19.72 11.44
CA THR A 275 6.14 18.66 11.08
C THR A 275 6.51 18.02 9.75
N LEU A 276 7.03 18.81 8.80
CA LEU A 276 7.60 18.29 7.55
C LEU A 276 8.86 17.45 7.78
N LEU A 277 9.78 17.89 8.65
CA LEU A 277 10.97 17.10 9.01
C LEU A 277 10.60 15.78 9.68
N LEU A 278 9.61 15.79 10.57
CA LEU A 278 9.10 14.58 11.22
C LEU A 278 8.45 13.63 10.20
N ALA A 279 7.63 14.15 9.29
CA ALA A 279 7.05 13.36 8.20
C ALA A 279 8.14 12.72 7.32
N LEU A 280 9.16 13.49 6.93
CA LEU A 280 10.30 12.97 6.17
C LEU A 280 11.09 11.90 6.94
N ALA A 281 11.29 12.09 8.25
CA ALA A 281 11.94 11.10 9.11
C ALA A 281 11.14 9.79 9.17
N LEU A 282 9.82 9.87 9.31
CA LEU A 282 8.92 8.70 9.30
C LEU A 282 8.92 7.98 7.93
N LEU A 283 8.92 8.72 6.83
CA LEU A 283 9.04 8.16 5.48
C LEU A 283 10.40 7.47 5.27
N GLY A 284 11.48 8.10 5.74
CA GLY A 284 12.83 7.52 5.71
C GLY A 284 12.91 6.24 6.54
N TRP A 285 12.24 6.20 7.69
CA TRP A 285 12.14 5.01 8.54
C TRP A 285 11.33 3.90 7.86
N ALA A 286 10.19 4.22 7.24
CA ALA A 286 9.40 3.27 6.45
C ALA A 286 10.20 2.67 5.29
N ALA A 287 10.93 3.50 4.54
CA ALA A 287 11.80 3.06 3.45
C ALA A 287 12.97 2.20 3.97
N GLY A 288 13.53 2.54 5.13
CA GLY A 288 14.54 1.76 5.81
C GLY A 288 14.04 0.36 6.20
N ALA A 289 12.84 0.28 6.79
CA ALA A 289 12.20 -0.98 7.13
C ALA A 289 11.95 -1.85 5.89
N MET A 290 11.55 -1.27 4.75
CA MET A 290 11.40 -2.04 3.50
C MET A 290 12.72 -2.64 3.00
N ARG A 291 13.86 -1.99 3.23
CA ARG A 291 15.18 -2.52 2.86
C ARG A 291 15.58 -3.72 3.72
N SER A 292 15.33 -3.70 5.02
CA SER A 292 15.72 -4.79 5.93
C SER A 292 14.97 -6.09 5.64
N HIS A 293 13.76 -6.02 5.08
CA HIS A 293 13.01 -7.22 4.66
C HIS A 293 13.65 -7.91 3.45
N GLY A 294 14.31 -7.16 2.56
CA GLY A 294 15.02 -7.73 1.42
C GLY A 294 16.29 -8.48 1.84
N THR A 295 17.03 -7.97 2.83
CA THR A 295 18.29 -8.57 3.29
C THR A 295 18.08 -9.83 4.11
N ALA A 296 17.00 -9.90 4.90
CA ALA A 296 16.67 -11.07 5.70
C ALA A 296 16.29 -12.29 4.84
N ALA A 297 15.70 -12.07 3.66
CA ALA A 297 15.33 -13.14 2.73
C ALA A 297 16.53 -13.70 1.94
N SER A 298 17.66 -12.98 1.91
CA SER A 298 18.90 -13.40 1.23
C SER A 298 19.92 -14.05 2.18
N ALA A 299 19.62 -14.18 3.46
CA ALA A 299 20.47 -14.90 4.41
C ALA A 299 20.22 -16.42 4.27
N PRO A 300 21.26 -17.24 4.02
CA PRO A 300 21.14 -18.69 3.81
C PRO A 300 20.74 -19.46 5.06
#